data_AF-A0A956DXB2-F1
#
_entry.id   AF-A0A956DXB2-F1
#
_cell.length_a   1.000
_cell.length_b   1.000
_cell.length_c   1.000
_cell.angle_alpha   90.00
_cell.angle_beta   90.00
_cell.angle_gamma   90.00
#
_symmetry.space_group_name_H-M   'P 1'
#
loop_
_entity.id
_entity.type
_entity.pdbx_description
1 polymer ?
#
loop_
_entity_poly.entity_id
_entity_poly.type
_entity_poly.pdbx_seq_one_letter_code
_entity_poly.pdbx_strand_id
1 'polypeptide(L)'
;MTSNATSWSAAVLLTALVSGCAATPPSAAAPHAEPAAPKAPAKTPAKGSSRVATITPTLEPQAVYEQTRDETGRVAVSPTAVDLAAMPVVALPEPLKADEAPSALPPSKGEPGLEIEKIDSGWRARGTEGNAVYVVIEEPLARLQIGTVAPNRSATSRVYRTCGDHYYEKPMLTPARWETVTRPTEGANKGEVVLTVVDGWFDAKSCKASVVRKVVVKPATVVEGVLYAFRATCDDCGGDRVTFLAPPLNQVAANGLGGEASVSQGTFTLLELPIRKGGAASFTGSTARHALEAWTQVVGPEHELNGDLFVGAEVQQAVADPTPLSIAYATLVRN
;
A
#
# COMPACT_ATOMS: atom_id res chain seq x y z
N MET A 1 -50.10 45.24 9.85
CA MET A 1 -51.25 44.49 10.42
C MET A 1 -51.21 43.13 9.74
N THR A 2 -50.88 41.98 10.33
CA THR A 2 -50.70 41.45 11.70
C THR A 2 -49.76 40.24 11.53
N SER A 3 -48.53 40.27 12.08
CA SER A 3 -48.09 39.45 13.22
C SER A 3 -48.71 38.05 13.30
N ASN A 4 -47.89 37.01 13.20
CA ASN A 4 -47.86 35.94 14.20
C ASN A 4 -46.55 35.14 14.13
N ALA A 5 -45.74 35.33 15.18
CA ALA A 5 -44.61 34.51 15.54
C ALA A 5 -45.08 33.45 16.55
N THR A 6 -44.59 32.21 16.41
CA THR A 6 -44.75 31.17 17.43
C THR A 6 -43.41 30.48 17.65
N SER A 7 -42.69 30.97 18.67
CA SER A 7 -41.53 30.35 19.27
C SER A 7 -41.96 29.18 20.15
N TRP A 8 -41.34 28.02 20.00
CA TRP A 8 -41.38 26.95 21.00
C TRP A 8 -39.94 26.61 21.38
N SER A 9 -39.52 27.11 22.54
CA SER A 9 -38.30 26.70 23.23
C SER A 9 -38.65 25.51 24.13
N ALA A 10 -38.07 24.34 23.85
CA ALA A 10 -38.04 23.22 24.78
C ALA A 10 -36.58 23.02 25.23
N ALA A 11 -36.25 23.60 26.38
CA ALA A 11 -35.05 23.28 27.13
C ALA A 11 -35.28 21.95 27.84
N VAL A 12 -34.54 20.91 27.45
CA VAL A 12 -34.44 19.66 28.21
C VAL A 12 -33.15 19.72 29.02
N LEU A 13 -33.29 20.01 30.31
CA LEU A 13 -32.29 19.72 31.33
C LEU A 13 -32.21 18.18 31.47
N LEU A 14 -31.06 17.59 31.14
CA LEU A 14 -30.74 16.23 31.57
C LEU A 14 -29.78 16.32 32.76
N THR A 15 -30.31 16.02 33.93
CA THR A 15 -29.59 15.96 35.21
C THR A 15 -28.74 14.70 35.26
N ALA A 16 -27.48 14.85 35.70
CA ALA A 16 -26.56 13.78 35.97
C ALA A 16 -27.02 12.88 37.14
N LEU A 17 -26.96 11.57 36.94
CA LEU A 17 -26.97 10.56 38.00
C LEU A 17 -25.62 9.84 37.98
N VAL A 18 -24.71 10.30 38.84
CA VAL A 18 -23.49 9.57 39.21
C VAL A 18 -23.92 8.58 40.29
N SER A 19 -24.07 7.31 39.94
CA SER A 19 -24.18 6.21 40.90
C SER A 19 -22.86 5.45 40.93
N GLY A 20 -22.14 5.60 42.04
CA GLY A 20 -20.91 4.88 42.31
C GLY A 20 -21.18 3.44 42.73
N CYS A 21 -20.66 2.49 41.97
CA CYS A 21 -20.38 1.15 42.45
C CYS A 21 -18.86 1.03 42.62
N ALA A 22 -18.39 1.18 43.85
CA ALA A 22 -17.04 0.79 44.24
C ALA A 22 -16.97 -0.74 44.22
N ALA A 23 -16.45 -1.31 43.13
CA ALA A 23 -16.09 -2.71 43.08
C ALA A 23 -14.77 -2.91 43.82
N THR A 24 -14.82 -3.68 44.89
CA THR A 24 -13.68 -4.19 45.65
C THR A 24 -12.73 -4.93 44.70
N PRO A 25 -11.41 -4.64 44.69
CA PRO A 25 -10.47 -5.45 43.93
C PRO A 25 -10.40 -6.86 44.53
N PRO A 26 -10.41 -7.92 43.72
CA PRO A 26 -10.18 -9.27 44.22
C PRO A 26 -8.77 -9.36 44.81
N SER A 27 -8.73 -9.89 46.04
CA SER A 27 -7.53 -10.26 46.78
C SER A 27 -6.55 -11.04 45.90
N ALA A 28 -5.30 -10.59 45.84
CA ALA A 28 -4.20 -11.30 45.21
C ALA A 28 -4.11 -12.71 45.81
N ALA A 29 -4.33 -13.73 44.99
CA ALA A 29 -3.98 -15.10 45.30
C ALA A 29 -2.45 -15.20 45.34
N ALA A 30 -1.93 -15.77 46.42
CA ALA A 30 -0.51 -16.04 46.57
C ALA A 30 0.00 -16.93 45.41
N PRO A 31 1.25 -16.73 44.95
CA PRO A 31 1.83 -17.58 43.93
C PRO A 31 1.92 -19.01 44.44
N HIS A 32 1.29 -19.94 43.73
CA HIS A 32 1.56 -21.36 43.89
C HIS A 32 3.04 -21.60 43.55
N ALA A 33 3.78 -22.12 44.54
CA ALA A 33 5.13 -22.59 44.35
C ALA A 33 5.12 -23.73 43.33
N GLU A 34 5.74 -23.47 42.18
CA GLU A 34 6.00 -24.46 41.14
C GLU A 34 6.96 -25.53 41.70
N PRO A 35 6.63 -26.82 41.62
CA PRO A 35 7.55 -27.88 42.03
C PRO A 35 8.77 -27.86 41.12
N ALA A 36 9.95 -27.76 41.74
CA ALA A 36 11.24 -27.73 41.05
C ALA A 36 11.36 -28.90 40.06
N ALA A 37 11.48 -28.56 38.77
CA ALA A 37 11.75 -29.52 37.72
C ALA A 37 13.08 -30.27 38.02
N PRO A 38 13.15 -31.59 37.78
CA PRO A 38 14.38 -32.35 37.96
C PRO A 38 15.47 -31.78 37.05
N LYS A 39 16.64 -31.48 37.66
CA LYS A 39 17.85 -31.03 36.94
C LYS A 39 18.19 -32.06 35.85
N ALA A 40 17.97 -31.67 34.59
CA ALA A 40 18.48 -32.42 33.46
C ALA A 40 20.02 -32.47 33.53
N PRO A 41 20.66 -33.61 33.23
CA PRO A 41 22.11 -33.71 33.22
C PRO A 41 22.68 -32.76 32.15
N ALA A 42 23.69 -31.99 32.56
CA ALA A 42 24.43 -31.10 31.68
C ALA A 42 25.06 -31.89 30.53
N LYS A 43 24.43 -31.85 29.35
CA LYS A 43 25.06 -32.29 28.11
C LYS A 43 25.94 -31.14 27.61
N THR A 44 27.24 -31.39 27.62
CA THR A 44 28.26 -30.56 26.99
C THR A 44 27.85 -30.27 25.54
N PRO A 45 27.69 -29.00 25.12
CA PRO A 45 27.40 -28.70 23.73
C PRO A 45 28.61 -29.12 22.89
N ALA A 46 28.38 -30.06 21.96
CA ALA A 46 29.34 -30.37 20.92
C ALA A 46 29.63 -29.08 20.15
N LYS A 47 30.91 -28.69 20.08
CA LYS A 47 31.42 -27.64 19.20
C LYS A 47 31.21 -28.07 17.74
N GLY A 48 30.00 -27.94 17.25
CA GLY A 48 29.70 -27.98 15.83
C GLY A 48 30.19 -26.69 15.20
N SER A 49 31.31 -26.76 14.47
CA SER A 49 31.75 -25.70 13.58
C SER A 49 30.71 -25.55 12.46
N SER A 50 29.65 -24.78 12.70
CA SER A 50 28.73 -24.36 11.65
C SER A 50 29.46 -23.38 10.75
N ARG A 51 30.03 -23.89 9.65
CA ARG A 51 30.57 -23.03 8.59
C ARG A 51 29.37 -22.45 7.85
N VAL A 52 28.95 -21.27 8.25
CA VAL A 52 28.04 -20.44 7.45
C VAL A 52 28.79 -20.11 6.16
N ALA A 53 28.40 -20.74 5.05
CA ALA A 53 28.91 -20.39 3.74
C ALA A 53 28.40 -18.99 3.41
N THR A 54 29.28 -17.99 3.46
CA THR A 54 28.97 -16.63 3.00
C THR A 54 28.93 -16.65 1.47
N ILE A 55 27.74 -16.86 0.92
CA ILE A 55 27.49 -16.60 -0.50
C ILE A 55 27.51 -15.07 -0.64
N THR A 56 28.53 -14.54 -1.32
CA THR A 56 28.55 -13.13 -1.73
C THR A 56 27.95 -13.10 -3.14
N PRO A 57 26.67 -12.76 -3.32
CA PRO A 57 26.08 -12.69 -4.66
C PRO A 57 26.72 -11.54 -5.43
N THR A 58 27.14 -11.79 -6.67
CA THR A 58 27.44 -10.74 -7.62
C THR A 58 26.10 -10.12 -8.06
N LEU A 59 25.85 -8.88 -7.62
CA LEU A 59 24.61 -8.12 -7.88
C LEU A 59 24.65 -7.49 -9.29
N GLU A 60 24.67 -8.29 -10.34
CA GLU A 60 24.35 -7.79 -11.68
C GLU A 60 22.85 -7.98 -11.94
N PRO A 61 22.12 -6.96 -12.43
CA PRO A 61 20.75 -7.13 -12.86
C PRO A 61 20.71 -8.18 -13.98
N GLN A 62 20.13 -9.35 -13.71
CA GLN A 62 19.98 -10.36 -14.75
C GLN A 62 18.79 -10.01 -15.64
N ALA A 63 18.96 -10.11 -16.95
CA ALA A 63 17.85 -10.04 -17.89
C ALA A 63 16.96 -11.28 -17.69
N VAL A 64 15.83 -11.11 -16.99
CA VAL A 64 14.98 -12.21 -16.53
C VAL A 64 14.02 -12.67 -17.62
N TYR A 65 14.48 -13.32 -18.69
CA TYR A 65 13.52 -13.88 -19.68
C TYR A 65 13.88 -15.23 -20.30
N GLU A 66 15.05 -15.82 -20.03
CA GLU A 66 15.30 -17.18 -20.51
C GLU A 66 14.67 -18.23 -19.58
N GLN A 67 13.57 -18.83 -20.03
CA GLN A 67 13.00 -20.03 -19.43
C GLN A 67 14.00 -21.18 -19.58
N THR A 68 14.77 -21.44 -18.54
CA THR A 68 15.42 -22.74 -18.38
C THR A 68 14.39 -23.67 -17.74
N ARG A 69 14.15 -24.83 -18.35
CA ARG A 69 13.43 -25.91 -17.67
C ARG A 69 14.45 -26.75 -16.91
N ASP A 70 14.14 -27.08 -15.67
CA ASP A 70 14.95 -28.04 -14.92
C ASP A 70 14.77 -29.46 -15.51
N GLU A 71 15.54 -30.40 -14.98
CA GLU A 71 15.47 -31.83 -15.36
C GLU A 71 14.08 -32.46 -15.15
N THR A 72 13.22 -31.83 -14.34
CA THR A 72 11.84 -32.27 -14.09
C THR A 72 10.82 -31.62 -15.03
N GLY A 73 11.29 -30.77 -15.97
CA GLY A 73 10.45 -30.03 -16.90
C GLY A 73 9.75 -28.83 -16.29
N ARG A 74 10.07 -28.47 -15.04
CA ARG A 74 9.53 -27.28 -14.35
C ARG A 74 10.29 -26.04 -14.81
N VAL A 75 9.61 -24.91 -14.83
CA VAL A 75 10.24 -23.62 -15.12
C VAL A 75 11.17 -23.29 -13.96
N ALA A 76 12.48 -23.23 -14.24
CA ALA A 76 13.46 -22.81 -13.26
C ALA A 76 13.28 -21.31 -13.01
N VAL A 77 13.39 -20.93 -11.75
CA VAL A 77 13.30 -19.54 -11.31
C VAL A 77 14.66 -19.15 -10.76
N SER A 78 15.27 -18.11 -11.33
CA SER A 78 16.53 -17.56 -10.84
C SER A 78 16.25 -16.46 -9.81
N PRO A 79 16.43 -16.73 -8.50
CA PRO A 79 16.24 -15.70 -7.50
C PRO A 79 17.32 -14.62 -7.65
N THR A 80 16.90 -13.37 -7.59
CA THR A 80 17.75 -12.19 -7.54
C THR A 80 17.94 -11.79 -6.08
N ALA A 81 19.18 -11.74 -5.61
CA ALA A 81 19.49 -11.21 -4.30
C ALA A 81 19.23 -9.69 -4.28
N VAL A 82 18.60 -9.21 -3.21
CA VAL A 82 18.18 -7.82 -3.08
C VAL A 82 18.89 -7.18 -1.89
N ASP A 83 19.76 -6.21 -2.15
CA ASP A 83 20.43 -5.44 -1.10
C ASP A 83 19.51 -4.35 -0.55
N LEU A 84 18.79 -4.68 0.54
CA LEU A 84 17.91 -3.73 1.22
C LEU A 84 18.66 -2.54 1.83
N ALA A 85 19.95 -2.68 2.15
CA ALA A 85 20.72 -1.56 2.71
C ALA A 85 21.05 -0.52 1.65
N ALA A 86 21.23 -0.94 0.40
CA ALA A 86 21.47 -0.06 -0.75
C ALA A 86 20.19 0.57 -1.32
N MET A 87 19.00 0.12 -0.88
CA MET A 87 17.73 0.67 -1.39
C MET A 87 17.52 2.14 -0.99
N PRO A 88 16.88 2.94 -1.87
CA PRO A 88 16.40 4.27 -1.52
C PRO A 88 15.49 4.20 -0.29
N VAL A 89 15.79 5.02 0.72
CA VAL A 89 14.95 5.16 1.91
C VAL A 89 14.09 6.40 1.76
N VAL A 90 12.79 6.26 1.95
CA VAL A 90 11.81 7.33 1.80
C VAL A 90 10.90 7.39 3.02
N ALA A 91 10.73 8.58 3.58
CA ALA A 91 9.67 8.87 4.52
C ALA A 91 8.35 9.07 3.75
N LEU A 92 7.50 8.04 3.74
CA LEU A 92 6.17 8.16 3.17
C LEU A 92 5.23 8.74 4.23
N PRO A 93 4.45 9.78 3.90
CA PRO A 93 3.50 10.30 4.84
C PRO A 93 2.31 9.34 4.99
N GLU A 94 1.85 9.20 6.23
CA GLU A 94 0.63 8.45 6.55
C GLU A 94 -0.59 9.06 5.89
N PRO A 95 -1.55 8.27 5.37
CA PRO A 95 -2.79 8.81 4.80
C PRO A 95 -3.49 9.80 5.74
N LEU A 96 -4.09 10.85 5.16
CA LEU A 96 -4.86 11.83 5.93
C LEU A 96 -6.04 11.16 6.65
N LYS A 97 -6.27 11.53 7.91
CA LYS A 97 -7.33 10.96 8.74
C LYS A 97 -8.60 11.80 8.64
N ALA A 98 -9.77 11.17 8.51
CA ALA A 98 -11.02 11.90 8.23
C ALA A 98 -11.44 12.88 9.35
N ASP A 99 -11.05 12.61 10.59
CA ASP A 99 -11.27 13.47 11.76
C ASP A 99 -10.33 14.70 11.81
N GLU A 100 -9.28 14.71 11.00
CA GLU A 100 -8.38 15.86 10.80
C GLU A 100 -8.84 16.78 9.64
N ALA A 101 -10.00 16.50 9.06
CA ALA A 101 -10.52 17.28 7.95
C ALA A 101 -10.73 18.76 8.34
N PRO A 102 -10.21 19.72 7.55
CA PRO A 102 -10.46 21.13 7.83
C PRO A 102 -11.93 21.47 7.60
N SER A 103 -12.39 22.60 8.15
CA SER A 103 -13.77 23.06 7.96
C SER A 103 -14.07 23.55 6.55
N ALA A 104 -13.03 23.84 5.76
CA ALA A 104 -13.10 24.26 4.37
C ALA A 104 -11.90 23.71 3.58
N LEU A 105 -12.09 23.54 2.27
CA LEU A 105 -11.04 23.05 1.38
C LEU A 105 -9.86 24.05 1.40
N PRO A 106 -8.64 23.61 1.76
CA PRO A 106 -7.49 24.50 1.78
C PRO A 106 -7.14 24.98 0.35
N PRO A 107 -6.42 26.10 0.20
CA PRO A 107 -5.85 26.46 -1.09
C PRO A 107 -4.90 25.35 -1.54
N SER A 108 -5.04 24.89 -2.79
CA SER A 108 -4.21 23.81 -3.32
C SER A 108 -2.76 24.25 -3.43
N LYS A 109 -1.84 23.42 -2.95
CA LYS A 109 -0.38 23.64 -3.09
C LYS A 109 0.20 23.13 -4.42
N GLY A 110 -0.65 22.80 -5.38
CA GLY A 110 -0.25 22.31 -6.69
C GLY A 110 -1.44 21.95 -7.56
N GLU A 111 -1.18 21.52 -8.78
CA GLU A 111 -2.21 20.95 -9.64
C GLU A 111 -2.68 19.62 -9.04
N PRO A 112 -4.00 19.41 -8.91
CA PRO A 112 -4.53 18.21 -8.27
C PRO A 112 -4.24 16.95 -9.09
N GLY A 113 -4.00 17.05 -10.40
CA GLY A 113 -3.87 15.87 -11.27
C GLY A 113 -5.09 14.93 -11.20
N LEU A 114 -6.23 15.46 -10.73
CA LEU A 114 -7.51 14.77 -10.62
C LEU A 114 -8.50 15.46 -11.54
N GLU A 115 -9.13 14.65 -12.38
CA GLU A 115 -10.18 15.08 -13.27
C GLU A 115 -11.54 14.54 -12.83
N ILE A 116 -12.59 15.27 -13.20
CA ILE A 116 -13.97 14.91 -12.92
C ILE A 116 -14.66 14.57 -14.23
N GLU A 117 -14.89 13.28 -14.45
CA GLU A 117 -15.69 12.77 -15.56
C GLU A 117 -17.15 12.64 -15.10
N LYS A 118 -18.04 13.39 -15.73
CA LYS A 118 -19.49 13.30 -15.43
C LYS A 118 -20.06 12.00 -15.98
N ILE A 119 -20.88 11.32 -15.19
CA ILE A 119 -21.57 10.12 -15.62
C ILE A 119 -22.91 10.52 -16.22
N ASP A 120 -23.04 10.47 -17.54
CA ASP A 120 -24.33 10.57 -18.21
C ASP A 120 -25.02 9.20 -18.23
N SER A 121 -25.46 8.73 -17.06
CA SER A 121 -26.04 7.39 -16.95
C SER A 121 -27.50 7.32 -17.40
N GLY A 122 -28.13 8.45 -17.76
CA GLY A 122 -29.60 8.56 -17.84
C GLY A 122 -30.34 8.21 -16.54
N TRP A 123 -29.61 7.73 -15.52
CA TRP A 123 -30.06 7.22 -14.25
C TRP A 123 -30.04 8.37 -13.26
N ARG A 124 -31.01 9.27 -13.38
CA ARG A 124 -31.37 10.13 -12.25
C ARG A 124 -32.06 9.22 -11.24
N ALA A 125 -31.35 8.81 -10.19
CA ALA A 125 -32.01 8.17 -9.06
C ALA A 125 -33.14 9.12 -8.63
N ARG A 126 -34.39 8.63 -8.65
CA ARG A 126 -35.59 9.45 -8.39
C ARG A 126 -35.40 10.21 -7.07
N GLY A 127 -35.34 11.53 -7.15
CA GLY A 127 -35.25 12.40 -5.97
C GLY A 127 -33.85 12.85 -5.57
N THR A 128 -32.78 12.48 -6.29
CA THR A 128 -31.44 13.03 -6.04
C THR A 128 -31.03 13.96 -7.17
N GLU A 129 -30.92 15.25 -6.88
CA GLU A 129 -30.35 16.26 -7.80
C GLU A 129 -28.80 16.28 -7.79
N GLY A 130 -28.17 15.24 -7.20
CA GLY A 130 -26.72 15.06 -7.22
C GLY A 130 -26.22 14.56 -8.58
N ASN A 131 -25.06 15.06 -9.02
CA ASN A 131 -24.38 14.55 -10.21
C ASN A 131 -23.49 13.38 -9.79
N ALA A 132 -23.76 12.20 -10.33
CA ALA A 132 -22.84 11.07 -10.25
C ALA A 132 -21.61 11.38 -11.13
N VAL A 133 -20.42 11.23 -10.57
CA VAL A 133 -19.15 11.49 -11.26
C VAL A 133 -18.16 10.35 -11.04
N TYR A 134 -17.26 10.16 -11.98
CA TYR A 134 -16.00 9.49 -11.74
C TYR A 134 -14.93 10.55 -11.47
N VAL A 135 -14.21 10.38 -10.37
CA VAL A 135 -12.93 11.06 -10.17
C VAL A 135 -11.86 10.18 -10.79
N VAL A 136 -11.05 10.75 -11.67
CA VAL A 136 -10.09 10.02 -12.52
C VAL A 136 -8.72 10.68 -12.43
N ILE A 137 -7.67 9.87 -12.61
CA ILE A 137 -6.30 10.35 -12.83
C ILE A 137 -5.96 9.98 -14.27
N GLU A 138 -5.50 10.95 -15.06
CA GLU A 138 -5.15 10.75 -16.48
C GLU A 138 -3.83 9.98 -16.71
N GLU A 139 -3.14 9.61 -15.65
CA GLU A 139 -1.91 8.82 -15.74
C GLU A 139 -2.21 7.35 -16.01
N PRO A 140 -1.42 6.68 -16.89
CA PRO A 140 -1.69 5.30 -17.31
C PRO A 140 -1.55 4.30 -16.16
N LEU A 141 -0.61 4.54 -15.25
CA LEU A 141 -0.44 3.77 -14.02
C LEU A 141 -0.76 4.66 -12.82
N ALA A 142 -2.02 4.66 -12.42
CA ALA A 142 -2.51 5.38 -11.26
C ALA A 142 -3.41 4.57 -10.32
N ARG A 143 -3.37 4.94 -9.04
CA ARG A 143 -4.26 4.48 -7.98
C ARG A 143 -4.90 5.69 -7.31
N LEU A 144 -6.20 5.61 -7.05
CA LEU A 144 -6.96 6.67 -6.37
C LEU A 144 -7.75 6.07 -5.20
N GLN A 145 -7.64 6.70 -4.04
CA GLN A 145 -8.47 6.43 -2.88
C GLN A 145 -9.07 7.74 -2.38
N ILE A 146 -10.38 7.76 -2.11
CA ILE A 146 -11.03 8.90 -1.46
C ILE A 146 -11.81 8.36 -0.26
N GLY A 147 -11.36 8.64 0.96
CA GLY A 147 -11.91 8.08 2.19
C GLY A 147 -11.60 6.60 2.27
N THR A 148 -12.61 5.79 2.60
CA THR A 148 -12.50 4.34 2.66
C THR A 148 -12.76 3.65 1.32
N VAL A 149 -13.15 4.40 0.29
CA VAL A 149 -13.55 3.84 -0.99
C VAL A 149 -12.40 3.95 -2.00
N ALA A 150 -11.90 2.79 -2.40
CA ALA A 150 -10.94 2.55 -3.47
C ALA A 150 -11.66 2.10 -4.77
N PRO A 151 -10.97 1.97 -5.92
CA PRO A 151 -11.59 1.52 -7.15
C PRO A 151 -12.12 0.09 -6.97
N ASN A 152 -13.36 -0.17 -7.37
CA ASN A 152 -13.98 -1.49 -7.26
C ASN A 152 -13.41 -2.53 -8.24
N ARG A 153 -12.45 -2.15 -9.10
CA ARG A 153 -11.86 -3.01 -10.14
C ARG A 153 -10.36 -2.75 -10.29
N SER A 154 -9.60 -3.84 -10.44
CA SER A 154 -8.13 -3.91 -10.51
C SER A 154 -7.49 -3.35 -11.79
N ALA A 155 -8.14 -2.41 -12.48
CA ALA A 155 -7.64 -1.92 -13.78
C ALA A 155 -8.02 -0.47 -14.10
N THR A 156 -8.55 0.29 -13.13
CA THR A 156 -8.94 1.68 -13.38
C THR A 156 -8.48 2.59 -12.24
N SER A 157 -7.99 3.78 -12.59
CA SER A 157 -7.77 4.90 -11.65
C SER A 157 -9.07 5.62 -11.26
N ARG A 158 -10.23 5.09 -11.68
CA ARG A 158 -11.54 5.73 -11.54
C ARG A 158 -12.18 5.39 -10.20
N VAL A 159 -12.65 6.41 -9.50
CA VAL A 159 -13.41 6.26 -8.26
C VAL A 159 -14.76 6.95 -8.39
N TYR A 160 -15.84 6.20 -8.20
CA TYR A 160 -17.21 6.72 -8.28
C TYR A 160 -17.53 7.61 -7.07
N ARG A 161 -18.00 8.84 -7.30
CA ARG A 161 -18.46 9.76 -6.25
C ARG A 161 -19.77 10.44 -6.67
N THR A 162 -20.52 10.90 -5.68
CA THR A 162 -21.63 11.81 -5.91
C THR A 162 -21.17 13.22 -5.54
N CYS A 163 -21.36 14.17 -6.44
CA CYS A 163 -21.03 15.57 -6.22
C CYS A 163 -22.27 16.48 -6.24
N GLY A 164 -22.20 17.59 -5.52
CA GLY A 164 -23.20 18.67 -5.54
C GLY A 164 -23.83 19.02 -4.19
N ASP A 165 -24.71 20.02 -4.21
CA ASP A 165 -25.24 20.68 -3.00
C ASP A 165 -26.28 19.86 -2.23
N HIS A 166 -26.95 18.88 -2.87
CA HIS A 166 -28.15 18.27 -2.31
C HIS A 166 -27.93 17.20 -1.25
N TYR A 167 -26.70 16.68 -1.12
CA TYR A 167 -26.41 15.65 -0.12
C TYR A 167 -25.88 16.23 1.19
N TYR A 168 -25.31 17.43 1.17
CA TYR A 168 -24.47 17.91 2.26
C TYR A 168 -24.70 19.39 2.55
N GLU A 169 -25.35 19.68 3.68
CA GLU A 169 -25.49 21.05 4.20
C GLU A 169 -24.12 21.70 4.52
N LYS A 170 -23.07 20.88 4.69
CA LYS A 170 -21.68 21.29 4.96
C LYS A 170 -20.72 20.61 3.99
N PRO A 171 -19.56 21.21 3.64
CA PRO A 171 -18.53 20.53 2.86
C PRO A 171 -18.15 19.21 3.55
N MET A 172 -18.35 18.09 2.86
CA MET A 172 -17.84 16.80 3.32
C MET A 172 -16.46 16.58 2.71
N LEU A 173 -15.46 17.16 3.39
CA LEU A 173 -14.08 16.92 3.04
C LEU A 173 -13.72 15.50 3.42
N THR A 174 -13.34 14.74 2.41
CA THR A 174 -12.91 13.35 2.56
C THR A 174 -11.42 13.30 2.26
N PRO A 175 -10.61 12.58 3.05
CA PRO A 175 -9.20 12.43 2.72
C PRO A 175 -9.07 11.74 1.37
N ALA A 176 -8.15 12.21 0.53
CA ALA A 176 -7.88 11.64 -0.78
C ALA A 176 -6.40 11.35 -0.89
N ARG A 177 -6.07 10.17 -1.42
CA ARG A 177 -4.70 9.79 -1.74
C ARG A 177 -4.68 9.25 -3.15
N TRP A 178 -3.73 9.71 -3.94
CA TRP A 178 -3.48 9.13 -5.23
C TRP A 178 -2.00 8.94 -5.47
N GLU A 179 -1.71 7.94 -6.27
CA GLU A 179 -0.37 7.50 -6.55
C GLU A 179 -0.23 7.24 -8.04
N THR A 180 0.87 7.68 -8.63
CA THR A 180 1.14 7.51 -10.06
C THR A 180 2.53 6.95 -10.27
N VAL A 181 2.66 6.04 -11.22
CA VAL A 181 3.93 5.47 -11.65
C VAL A 181 4.21 5.93 -13.07
N THR A 182 5.35 6.56 -13.26
CA THR A 182 5.76 7.11 -14.56
C THR A 182 7.21 6.76 -14.84
N ARG A 183 7.61 6.87 -16.11
CA ARG A 183 9.01 6.85 -16.52
C ARG A 183 9.29 8.08 -17.37
N PRO A 184 9.72 9.21 -16.76
CA PRO A 184 9.89 10.45 -17.49
C PRO A 184 10.82 10.29 -18.69
N THR A 185 10.45 10.86 -19.84
CA THR A 185 11.27 10.84 -21.07
C THR A 185 12.25 12.01 -21.14
N GLU A 186 12.06 13.01 -20.27
CA GLU A 186 12.84 14.25 -20.19
C GLU A 186 13.09 14.66 -18.73
N GLY A 187 14.02 15.61 -18.52
CA GLY A 187 14.34 16.16 -17.22
C GLY A 187 15.30 15.32 -16.36
N ALA A 188 15.41 15.67 -15.08
CA ALA A 188 16.40 15.12 -14.15
C ALA A 188 16.18 13.64 -13.77
N ASN A 189 15.02 13.08 -14.10
CA ASN A 189 14.63 11.70 -13.79
C ASN A 189 14.43 10.88 -15.08
N LYS A 190 15.02 11.33 -16.20
CA LYS A 190 14.83 10.70 -17.50
C LYS A 190 15.21 9.22 -17.45
N GLY A 191 14.29 8.36 -17.86
CA GLY A 191 14.47 6.91 -17.95
C GLY A 191 14.38 6.17 -16.62
N GLU A 192 14.19 6.87 -15.49
CA GLU A 192 13.98 6.27 -14.18
C GLU A 192 12.49 6.03 -13.95
N VAL A 193 12.15 4.96 -13.24
CA VAL A 193 10.78 4.81 -12.72
C VAL A 193 10.59 5.78 -11.57
N VAL A 194 9.47 6.48 -11.56
CA VAL A 194 9.11 7.47 -10.55
C VAL A 194 7.73 7.15 -10.02
N LEU A 195 7.64 6.92 -8.71
CA LEU A 195 6.38 6.88 -7.98
C LEU A 195 6.11 8.26 -7.38
N THR A 196 4.99 8.85 -7.73
CA THR A 196 4.49 10.07 -7.08
C THR A 196 3.36 9.70 -6.15
N VAL A 197 3.46 10.09 -4.88
CA VAL A 197 2.40 9.92 -3.87
C VAL A 197 1.86 11.30 -3.53
N VAL A 198 0.55 11.48 -3.64
CA VAL A 198 -0.11 12.74 -3.33
C VAL A 198 -1.23 12.48 -2.33
N ASP A 199 -1.23 13.26 -1.25
CA ASP A 199 -2.35 13.30 -0.31
C ASP A 199 -3.03 14.68 -0.38
N GLY A 200 -4.34 14.67 -0.26
CA GLY A 200 -5.18 15.84 -0.38
C GLY A 200 -6.54 15.68 0.26
N TRP A 201 -7.35 16.72 0.17
CA TRP A 201 -8.76 16.70 0.57
C TRP A 201 -9.63 16.72 -0.68
N PHE A 202 -10.67 15.90 -0.72
CA PHE A 202 -11.70 15.94 -1.74
C PHE A 202 -12.99 16.53 -1.15
N ASP A 203 -13.49 17.61 -1.74
CA ASP A 203 -14.77 18.23 -1.40
C ASP A 203 -15.86 17.72 -2.34
N ALA A 204 -16.74 16.87 -1.83
CA ALA A 204 -17.89 16.35 -2.59
C ALA A 204 -18.89 17.45 -2.99
N LYS A 205 -18.97 18.55 -2.24
CA LYS A 205 -19.90 19.64 -2.56
C LYS A 205 -19.47 20.38 -3.81
N SER A 206 -18.23 20.88 -3.84
CA SER A 206 -17.68 21.59 -5.01
C SER A 206 -17.11 20.68 -6.09
N CYS A 207 -17.00 19.38 -5.84
CA CYS A 207 -16.37 18.38 -6.71
C CYS A 207 -14.91 18.74 -7.03
N LYS A 208 -14.17 19.21 -6.03
CA LYS A 208 -12.77 19.65 -6.18
C LYS A 208 -11.87 18.90 -5.20
N ALA A 209 -10.63 18.71 -5.60
CA ALA A 209 -9.58 18.25 -4.71
C ALA A 209 -8.57 19.36 -4.43
N SER A 210 -7.98 19.34 -3.24
CA SER A 210 -6.85 20.19 -2.88
C SER A 210 -5.67 19.33 -2.46
N VAL A 211 -4.51 19.59 -3.05
CA VAL A 211 -3.26 18.93 -2.68
C VAL A 211 -2.75 19.50 -1.36
N VAL A 212 -2.48 18.62 -0.40
CA VAL A 212 -1.87 18.96 0.89
C VAL A 212 -0.37 18.71 0.85
N ARG A 213 0.04 17.57 0.31
CA ARG A 213 1.45 17.16 0.20
C ARG A 213 1.67 16.21 -0.97
N LYS A 214 2.90 16.25 -1.48
CA LYS A 214 3.37 15.44 -2.61
C LYS A 214 4.76 14.90 -2.28
N VAL A 215 4.96 13.60 -2.48
CA VAL A 215 6.26 12.93 -2.34
C VAL A 215 6.59 12.26 -3.66
N VAL A 216 7.84 12.40 -4.08
CA VAL A 216 8.37 11.76 -5.30
C VAL A 216 9.41 10.74 -4.87
N VAL A 217 9.24 9.51 -5.33
CA VAL A 217 10.05 8.35 -4.98
C VAL A 217 10.69 7.79 -6.23
N LYS A 218 11.99 7.54 -6.15
CA LYS A 218 12.78 6.88 -7.18
C LYS A 218 13.08 5.46 -6.70
N PRO A 219 12.21 4.47 -6.95
CA PRO A 219 12.47 3.10 -6.53
C PRO A 219 13.68 2.52 -7.28
N ALA A 220 14.43 1.65 -6.61
CA ALA A 220 15.46 0.85 -7.24
C ALA A 220 14.83 -0.26 -8.10
N THR A 221 15.46 -0.56 -9.23
CA THR A 221 15.11 -1.73 -10.05
C THR A 221 15.50 -3.01 -9.31
N VAL A 222 14.54 -3.90 -9.11
CA VAL A 222 14.77 -5.24 -8.53
C VAL A 222 14.80 -6.29 -9.65
N VAL A 223 13.77 -6.27 -10.50
CA VAL A 223 13.70 -7.03 -11.74
C VAL A 223 13.35 -6.03 -12.84
N GLU A 224 14.24 -5.87 -13.81
CA GLU A 224 14.06 -4.88 -14.88
C GLU A 224 12.71 -5.03 -15.58
N GLY A 225 11.99 -3.92 -15.75
CA GLY A 225 10.68 -3.90 -16.40
C GLY A 225 9.53 -4.52 -15.58
N VAL A 226 9.80 -5.20 -14.46
CA VAL A 226 8.79 -5.99 -13.73
C VAL A 226 8.63 -5.52 -12.29
N LEU A 227 9.71 -5.43 -11.53
CA LEU A 227 9.65 -5.22 -10.09
C LEU A 227 10.60 -4.10 -9.67
N TYR A 228 10.06 -3.11 -8.97
CA TYR A 228 10.83 -2.00 -8.41
C TYR A 228 10.58 -1.94 -6.91
N ALA A 229 11.53 -1.44 -6.13
CA ALA A 229 11.38 -1.36 -4.69
C ALA A 229 12.12 -0.19 -4.05
N PHE A 230 11.63 0.20 -2.88
CA PHE A 230 12.27 1.17 -2.00
C PHE A 230 11.96 0.80 -0.54
N ARG A 231 12.72 1.37 0.39
CA ARG A 231 12.42 1.25 1.82
C ARG A 231 11.58 2.42 2.27
N ALA A 232 10.43 2.13 2.84
CA ALA A 232 9.59 3.11 3.48
C ALA A 232 9.90 3.14 4.98
N THR A 233 10.16 4.33 5.50
CA THR A 233 10.11 4.61 6.93
C THR A 233 8.81 5.33 7.22
N CYS A 234 8.05 4.88 8.21
CA CYS A 234 6.99 5.71 8.76
C CYS A 234 6.91 5.52 10.28
N ASP A 235 6.42 6.56 10.95
CA ASP A 235 6.52 6.67 12.40
C ASP A 235 5.49 5.75 13.09
N ASP A 236 4.25 5.64 12.59
CA ASP A 236 3.22 4.81 13.25
C ASP A 236 3.14 3.36 12.73
N CYS A 237 3.84 3.00 11.66
CA CYS A 237 3.72 1.67 11.03
C CYS A 237 4.52 0.55 11.72
N GLY A 238 5.17 0.83 12.85
CA GLY A 238 5.84 -0.16 13.69
C GLY A 238 7.23 -0.58 13.21
N GLY A 239 7.85 0.19 12.30
CA GLY A 239 9.21 -0.03 11.81
C GLY A 239 9.36 0.12 10.30
N ASP A 240 10.56 -0.19 9.80
CA ASP A 240 10.88 -0.13 8.38
C ASP A 240 10.09 -1.16 7.57
N ARG A 241 9.74 -0.79 6.35
CA ARG A 241 9.09 -1.67 5.37
C ARG A 241 9.83 -1.63 4.04
N VAL A 242 9.81 -2.72 3.30
CA VAL A 242 10.12 -2.70 1.86
C VAL A 242 8.82 -2.57 1.10
N THR A 243 8.74 -1.57 0.24
CA THR A 243 7.61 -1.38 -0.66
C THR A 243 8.03 -1.82 -2.05
N PHE A 244 7.29 -2.76 -2.64
CA PHE A 244 7.45 -3.19 -4.03
C PHE A 244 6.36 -2.59 -4.91
N LEU A 245 6.76 -2.19 -6.12
CA LEU A 245 5.88 -1.80 -7.22
C LEU A 245 5.95 -2.88 -8.29
N ALA A 246 4.78 -3.41 -8.64
CA ALA A 246 4.62 -4.48 -9.62
C ALA A 246 3.45 -4.15 -10.57
N PRO A 247 3.32 -4.86 -11.70
CA PRO A 247 2.13 -4.79 -12.55
C PRO A 247 0.85 -5.09 -11.75
N PRO A 248 -0.35 -4.82 -12.29
CA PRO A 248 -1.60 -5.29 -11.67
C PRO A 248 -1.58 -6.82 -11.54
N LEU A 249 -1.51 -7.32 -10.30
CA LEU A 249 -1.49 -8.75 -10.01
C LEU A 249 -2.91 -9.26 -9.72
N ASN A 250 -3.29 -10.40 -10.30
CA ASN A 250 -4.63 -10.98 -10.19
C ASN A 250 -4.76 -11.99 -9.06
N GLN A 251 -3.71 -12.78 -8.83
CA GLN A 251 -3.63 -13.73 -7.72
C GLN A 251 -2.48 -13.26 -6.85
N VAL A 252 -2.76 -12.71 -5.67
CA VAL A 252 -1.73 -12.23 -4.76
C VAL A 252 -1.91 -12.91 -3.42
N ALA A 253 -0.81 -13.41 -2.87
CA ALA A 253 -0.71 -13.80 -1.47
C ALA A 253 0.44 -13.00 -0.86
N ALA A 254 0.18 -12.35 0.27
CA ALA A 254 1.21 -11.66 1.05
C ALA A 254 1.04 -12.04 2.52
N ASN A 255 2.14 -12.40 3.18
CA ASN A 255 2.13 -12.86 4.56
C ASN A 255 3.33 -12.29 5.32
N GLY A 256 3.17 -12.10 6.63
CA GLY A 256 4.22 -11.61 7.51
C GLY A 256 4.20 -12.29 8.87
N LEU A 257 5.38 -12.65 9.37
CA LEU A 257 5.67 -13.07 10.72
C LEU A 257 6.35 -11.90 11.45
N GLY A 258 5.71 -11.42 12.52
CA GLY A 258 6.22 -10.29 13.29
C GLY A 258 5.78 -8.91 12.78
N GLY A 259 4.96 -8.86 11.72
CA GLY A 259 4.32 -7.66 11.20
C GLY A 259 3.29 -8.03 10.13
N GLU A 260 2.44 -7.08 9.76
CA GLU A 260 1.43 -7.27 8.71
C GLU A 260 2.03 -6.92 7.36
N ALA A 261 1.95 -7.86 6.40
CA ALA A 261 2.19 -7.56 5.00
C ALA A 261 0.92 -6.99 4.39
N SER A 262 1.03 -5.93 3.60
CA SER A 262 -0.13 -5.27 2.98
C SER A 262 -0.04 -5.32 1.47
N VAL A 263 -1.21 -5.40 0.83
CA VAL A 263 -1.35 -5.37 -0.63
C VAL A 263 -2.38 -4.31 -0.96
N SER A 264 -2.03 -3.41 -1.87
CA SER A 264 -2.99 -2.46 -2.40
C SER A 264 -2.94 -2.43 -3.92
N GLN A 265 -4.06 -2.81 -4.52
CA GLN A 265 -4.22 -3.01 -5.97
C GLN A 265 -4.81 -1.76 -6.64
N GLY A 266 -4.46 -1.57 -7.90
CA GLY A 266 -4.97 -0.53 -8.79
C GLY A 266 -4.59 -0.88 -10.23
N THR A 267 -4.25 0.12 -11.06
CA THR A 267 -3.59 -0.12 -12.37
C THR A 267 -2.13 -0.58 -12.23
N PHE A 268 -1.62 -0.64 -11.00
CA PHE A 268 -0.40 -1.33 -10.59
C PHE A 268 -0.62 -1.89 -9.17
N THR A 269 0.28 -2.74 -8.71
CA THR A 269 0.24 -3.31 -7.36
C THR A 269 1.32 -2.70 -6.50
N LEU A 270 0.95 -2.22 -5.32
CA LEU A 270 1.88 -1.84 -4.26
C LEU A 270 1.83 -2.89 -3.15
N LEU A 271 2.98 -3.44 -2.81
CA LEU A 271 3.13 -4.48 -1.79
C LEU A 271 4.04 -3.95 -0.70
N GLU A 272 3.64 -4.05 0.56
CA GLU A 272 4.49 -3.65 1.69
C GLU A 272 4.82 -4.87 2.53
N LEU A 273 6.12 -5.13 2.68
CA LEU A 273 6.64 -6.20 3.53
C LEU A 273 7.35 -5.61 4.75
N PRO A 274 6.97 -5.98 5.99
CA PRO A 274 7.62 -5.48 7.18
C PRO A 274 9.06 -6.01 7.32
N ILE A 275 9.98 -5.15 7.75
CA ILE A 275 11.37 -5.51 8.09
C ILE A 275 11.48 -5.53 9.62
N ARG A 276 11.63 -6.72 10.21
CA ARG A 276 11.74 -6.87 11.67
C ARG A 276 12.69 -8.00 12.06
N LYS A 277 13.50 -7.76 13.09
CA LYS A 277 14.32 -8.81 13.73
C LYS A 277 13.47 -9.95 14.27
N GLY A 278 13.87 -11.17 13.93
CA GLY A 278 13.12 -12.40 14.22
C GLY A 278 11.87 -12.57 13.34
N GLY A 279 11.67 -11.72 12.35
CA GLY A 279 10.53 -11.74 11.45
C GLY A 279 10.90 -12.21 10.04
N ALA A 280 9.86 -12.52 9.28
CA ALA A 280 9.94 -12.82 7.86
C ALA A 280 8.65 -12.39 7.19
N ALA A 281 8.71 -11.92 5.95
CA ALA A 281 7.55 -11.57 5.15
C ALA A 281 7.78 -11.97 3.71
N SER A 282 6.71 -12.34 3.03
CA SER A 282 6.79 -12.73 1.62
C SER A 282 5.54 -12.30 0.88
N PHE A 283 5.69 -12.14 -0.43
CA PHE A 283 4.55 -12.12 -1.33
C PHE A 283 4.83 -13.00 -2.54
N THR A 284 3.76 -13.53 -3.11
CA THR A 284 3.74 -14.10 -4.46
C THR A 284 2.53 -13.57 -5.20
N GLY A 285 2.66 -13.50 -6.52
CA GLY A 285 1.49 -13.32 -7.34
C GLY A 285 1.72 -13.52 -8.81
N SER A 286 0.61 -13.51 -9.55
CA SER A 286 0.60 -13.67 -11.00
C SER A 286 -0.16 -12.54 -11.67
N THR A 287 0.25 -12.23 -12.90
CA THR A 287 -0.46 -11.30 -13.77
C THR A 287 -0.55 -11.85 -15.19
N ALA A 288 -1.65 -11.52 -15.85
CA ALA A 288 -1.87 -11.91 -17.24
C ALA A 288 -0.96 -11.11 -18.17
N ARG A 289 -0.56 -11.71 -19.28
CA ARG A 289 0.34 -11.08 -20.28
C ARG A 289 -0.05 -9.65 -20.66
N HIS A 290 -1.33 -9.39 -20.96
CA HIS A 290 -1.80 -8.07 -21.39
C HIS A 290 -1.65 -6.98 -20.31
N ALA A 291 -1.80 -7.34 -19.03
CA ALA A 291 -1.60 -6.41 -17.92
C ALA A 291 -0.11 -6.11 -17.71
N LEU A 292 0.75 -7.11 -17.95
CA LEU A 292 2.20 -6.91 -17.97
C LEU A 292 2.64 -6.04 -19.16
N GLU A 293 2.08 -6.24 -20.35
CA GLU A 293 2.34 -5.41 -21.54
C GLU A 293 1.99 -3.94 -21.27
N ALA A 294 0.82 -3.66 -20.69
CA ALA A 294 0.42 -2.29 -20.33
C ALA A 294 1.37 -1.65 -19.30
N TRP A 295 1.88 -2.45 -18.36
CA TRP A 295 2.88 -2.01 -17.39
C TRP A 295 4.23 -1.71 -18.05
N THR A 296 4.77 -2.63 -18.86
CA THR A 296 6.08 -2.46 -19.49
C THR A 296 6.10 -1.31 -20.50
N GLN A 297 4.99 -1.02 -21.17
CA GLN A 297 4.83 0.18 -22.02
C GLN A 297 5.12 1.49 -21.27
N VAL A 298 4.89 1.53 -19.96
CA VAL A 298 5.12 2.73 -19.14
C VAL A 298 6.47 2.69 -18.46
N VAL A 299 6.86 1.57 -17.83
CA VAL A 299 8.03 1.54 -16.93
C VAL A 299 9.24 0.80 -17.47
N GLY A 300 9.09 -0.05 -18.48
CA GLY A 300 10.11 -1.00 -18.90
C GLY A 300 10.62 -0.74 -20.31
N PRO A 301 11.75 -1.35 -20.69
CA PRO A 301 12.01 -1.61 -22.11
C PRO A 301 10.94 -2.57 -22.66
N GLU A 302 10.61 -2.43 -23.95
CA GLU A 302 9.74 -3.39 -24.64
C GLU A 302 10.46 -4.74 -24.71
N HIS A 303 9.93 -5.73 -23.97
CA HIS A 303 10.36 -7.11 -24.06
C HIS A 303 9.29 -7.93 -24.79
N GLU A 304 9.71 -8.95 -25.54
CA GLU A 304 8.78 -9.96 -26.04
C GLU A 304 8.27 -10.82 -24.88
N LEU A 305 7.10 -10.45 -24.37
CA LEU A 305 6.42 -11.18 -23.31
C LEU A 305 5.65 -12.34 -23.93
N ASN A 306 6.10 -13.57 -23.68
CA ASN A 306 5.51 -14.79 -24.26
C ASN A 306 4.77 -15.64 -23.22
N GLY A 307 4.14 -15.03 -22.22
CA GLY A 307 3.39 -15.75 -21.20
C GLY A 307 2.84 -14.86 -20.10
N ASP A 308 2.16 -15.49 -19.14
CA ASP A 308 1.76 -14.84 -17.90
C ASP A 308 2.97 -14.70 -16.98
N LEU A 309 3.00 -13.67 -16.15
CA LEU A 309 4.11 -13.46 -15.21
C LEU A 309 3.73 -14.04 -13.85
N PHE A 310 4.68 -14.77 -13.26
CA PHE A 310 4.70 -15.11 -11.84
C PHE A 310 5.86 -14.35 -11.18
N VAL A 311 5.57 -13.65 -10.09
CA VAL A 311 6.54 -12.81 -9.37
C VAL A 311 6.39 -13.02 -7.87
N GLY A 312 7.49 -12.92 -7.13
CA GLY A 312 7.45 -12.95 -5.68
C GLY A 312 8.70 -12.32 -5.07
N ALA A 313 8.61 -12.04 -3.78
CA ALA A 313 9.76 -11.62 -2.99
C ALA A 313 9.62 -12.12 -1.55
N GLU A 314 10.77 -12.27 -0.91
CA GLU A 314 10.89 -12.66 0.48
C GLU A 314 11.85 -11.70 1.18
N VAL A 315 11.51 -11.33 2.41
CA VAL A 315 12.31 -10.49 3.31
C VAL A 315 12.38 -11.21 4.64
N GLN A 316 13.56 -11.42 5.19
CA GLN A 316 13.73 -12.05 6.49
C GLN A 316 14.89 -11.42 7.26
N GLN A 317 14.80 -11.42 8.58
CA GLN A 317 15.91 -11.00 9.43
C GLN A 317 15.92 -11.86 10.68
N ALA A 318 16.93 -12.73 10.84
CA ALA A 318 17.08 -13.47 12.09
C ALA A 318 17.42 -12.51 13.24
N VAL A 319 17.16 -12.93 14.49
CA VAL A 319 17.45 -12.10 15.68
C VAL A 319 18.94 -11.71 15.78
N ALA A 320 19.82 -12.63 15.39
CA ALA A 320 21.26 -12.44 15.43
C ALA A 320 21.82 -11.66 14.22
N ASP A 321 21.05 -11.53 13.14
CA ASP A 321 21.53 -10.91 11.91
C ASP A 321 21.50 -9.38 12.01
N PRO A 322 22.61 -8.70 11.70
CA PRO A 322 22.67 -7.24 11.77
C PRO A 322 21.85 -6.57 10.68
N THR A 323 21.67 -7.25 9.53
CA THR A 323 20.98 -6.73 8.35
C THR A 323 19.93 -7.73 7.86
N PRO A 324 18.78 -7.25 7.35
CA PRO A 324 17.81 -8.11 6.70
C PRO A 324 18.36 -8.70 5.39
N LEU A 325 17.89 -9.88 5.04
CA LEU A 325 18.11 -10.54 3.76
C LEU A 325 16.84 -10.44 2.92
N SER A 326 16.99 -10.23 1.61
CA SER A 326 15.87 -10.31 0.69
C SER A 326 16.24 -10.97 -0.63
N ILE A 327 15.29 -11.72 -1.17
CA ILE A 327 15.33 -12.28 -2.51
C ILE A 327 14.06 -11.88 -3.25
N ALA A 328 14.17 -11.68 -4.55
CA ALA A 328 13.04 -11.50 -5.44
C ALA A 328 13.16 -12.46 -6.61
N TYR A 329 12.05 -12.79 -7.23
CA TYR A 329 12.03 -13.65 -8.40
C TYR A 329 10.87 -13.30 -9.33
N ALA A 330 11.11 -13.48 -10.62
CA ALA A 330 10.12 -13.33 -11.66
C ALA A 330 10.34 -14.42 -12.70
N THR A 331 9.25 -14.95 -13.26
CA THR A 331 9.32 -15.90 -14.36
C THR A 331 8.08 -15.80 -15.23
N LEU A 332 8.24 -15.99 -16.54
CA LEU A 332 7.11 -16.13 -17.45
C LEU A 332 6.64 -17.58 -17.44
N VAL A 333 5.34 -17.80 -17.51
CA VAL A 333 4.68 -19.10 -17.63
C VAL A 333 3.94 -19.13 -18.96
N ARG A 334 4.30 -20.08 -19.82
CA ARG A 334 3.59 -20.30 -21.09
C ARG A 334 2.33 -21.10 -20.81
N ASN A 335 1.18 -20.57 -21.23
CA ASN A 335 -0.09 -21.28 -21.24
C ASN A 335 -0.17 -22.25 -22.43
#